data_AF-A0A562E4T1-F1
#
_entry.id   AF-A0A562E4T1-F1
#
_cell.length_a   1.000
_cell.length_b   1.000
_cell.length_c   1.000
_cell.angle_alpha   90.00
_cell.angle_beta   90.00
_cell.angle_gamma   90.00
#
_symmetry.space_group_name_H-M   'P 1'
#
loop_
_entity.id
_entity.type
_entity.pdbx_description
1 polymer ?
#
loop_
_entity_poly.entity_id
_entity_poly.type
_entity_poly.pdbx_seq_one_letter_code
_entity_poly.pdbx_strand_id
1 'polypeptide(L)'
;MGTTQPAAAAGLASLGGQTMGTSWSARVAVRASTDLHALHAIVQGALDEVVAQMSTWEADSDISRYRRAAAGSWQALPEAFARVLEAALDVARASGGAFDPTVAPLVELWGFGAGG
;
A
#
# COMPACT_ATOMS: atom_id res chain seq x y z
N MET A 1 22.95 -11.49 42.84
CA MET A 1 22.36 -10.14 42.74
C MET A 1 22.52 -9.68 41.31
N GLY A 2 21.53 -9.95 40.46
CA GLY A 2 21.53 -9.53 39.05
C GLY A 2 20.84 -8.18 38.96
N THR A 3 21.57 -7.15 38.54
CA THR A 3 21.02 -5.82 38.29
C THR A 3 20.09 -5.87 37.09
N THR A 4 18.78 -5.75 37.31
CA THR A 4 17.81 -5.46 36.25
C THR A 4 18.15 -4.09 35.69
N GLN A 5 18.76 -4.08 34.51
CA GLN A 5 18.99 -2.84 33.75
C GLN A 5 17.62 -2.20 33.49
N PRO A 6 17.39 -0.92 33.84
CA PRO A 6 16.14 -0.28 33.53
C PRO A 6 15.94 -0.33 32.01
N ALA A 7 14.79 -0.87 31.58
CA ALA A 7 14.38 -0.81 30.19
C ALA A 7 14.49 0.65 29.74
N ALA A 8 15.39 0.93 28.80
CA ALA A 8 15.62 2.27 28.29
C ALA A 8 14.26 2.90 27.95
N ALA A 9 13.95 4.05 28.55
CA ALA A 9 12.63 4.65 28.48
C ALA A 9 12.17 4.75 27.02
N ALA A 10 11.01 4.16 26.72
CA ALA A 10 10.41 4.25 25.41
C ALA A 10 9.79 5.64 25.25
N GLY A 11 10.23 6.39 24.24
CA GLY A 11 9.62 7.64 23.81
C GLY A 11 8.53 7.39 22.77
N LEU A 12 7.59 8.33 22.63
CA LEU A 12 6.64 8.33 21.52
C LEU A 12 7.18 9.25 20.41
N ALA A 13 7.46 8.69 19.23
CA ALA A 13 7.85 9.45 18.05
C ALA A 13 6.65 9.64 17.10
N SER A 14 6.63 10.76 16.39
CA SER A 14 5.69 11.01 15.29
C SER A 14 6.46 11.11 13.98
N LEU A 15 6.03 10.35 12.98
CA LEU A 15 6.57 10.33 11.62
C LEU A 15 5.47 10.73 10.65
N GLY A 16 5.85 11.23 9.48
CA GLY A 16 4.90 11.56 8.42
C GLY A 16 5.58 11.81 7.09
N GLY A 17 4.76 11.91 6.05
CA GLY A 17 5.21 12.14 4.68
C GLY A 17 4.02 12.26 3.73
N GLN A 18 4.30 12.19 2.43
CA GLN A 18 3.30 12.24 1.36
C GLN A 18 3.38 10.96 0.53
N THR A 19 2.23 10.44 0.10
CA THR A 19 2.13 9.31 -0.84
C THR A 19 0.71 9.21 -1.38
N MET A 20 0.52 8.60 -2.56
CA MET A 20 -0.80 8.30 -3.14
C MET A 20 -1.76 9.52 -3.17
N GLY A 21 -1.23 10.72 -3.45
CA GLY A 21 -2.00 11.97 -3.49
C GLY A 21 -2.47 12.51 -2.13
N THR A 22 -1.97 11.97 -1.01
CA THR A 22 -2.33 12.39 0.36
C THR A 22 -1.11 12.37 1.29
N SER A 23 -1.33 12.74 2.56
CA SER A 23 -0.33 12.67 3.62
C SER A 23 -0.52 11.43 4.49
N TRP A 24 0.58 10.84 4.96
CA TRP A 24 0.56 9.78 5.98
C TRP A 24 1.14 10.30 7.30
N SER A 25 0.68 9.71 8.42
CA SER A 25 1.24 9.96 9.74
C SER A 25 1.28 8.67 10.57
N ALA A 26 2.34 8.49 11.34
CA ALA A 26 2.52 7.33 12.21
C ALA A 26 3.02 7.78 13.58
N ARG A 27 2.37 7.32 14.65
CA ARG A 27 2.89 7.45 16.03
C ARG A 27 3.43 6.12 16.49
N VAL A 28 4.69 6.07 16.87
CA VAL A 28 5.41 4.83 17.17
C VAL A 28 6.11 4.95 18.51
N ALA A 29 5.93 3.94 19.36
CA ALA A 29 6.74 3.81 20.58
C ALA A 29 8.15 3.34 20.18
N VAL A 30 9.16 4.11 20.54
CA VAL A 30 10.55 3.90 20.14
C VAL A 30 11.46 3.90 21.36
N ARG A 31 12.61 3.23 21.26
CA ARG A 31 13.65 3.34 22.30
C ARG A 31 14.40 4.65 22.09
N ALA A 32 15.04 5.17 23.13
CA ALA A 32 15.86 6.39 23.03
C ALA A 32 16.97 6.28 21.96
N SER A 33 17.46 5.08 21.66
CA SER A 33 18.51 4.82 20.67
C SER A 33 17.97 4.52 19.25
N THR A 34 16.65 4.62 19.03
CA THR A 34 16.07 4.34 17.71
C THR A 34 16.41 5.47 16.73
N ASP A 35 16.98 5.10 15.58
CA ASP A 35 17.16 6.01 14.46
C ASP A 35 15.81 6.26 13.77
N LEU A 36 15.25 7.45 14.00
CA LEU A 36 13.98 7.86 13.43
C LEU A 36 14.04 8.08 11.92
N HIS A 37 15.22 8.40 11.37
CA HIS A 37 15.38 8.58 9.94
C HIS A 37 15.35 7.23 9.21
N ALA A 38 16.07 6.24 9.73
CA ALA A 38 15.99 4.87 9.22
C ALA A 38 14.57 4.30 9.33
N LEU A 39 13.88 4.54 10.46
CA LEU A 39 12.49 4.11 10.64
C LEU A 39 11.54 4.79 9.64
N HIS A 40 11.71 6.10 9.41
CA HIS A 40 10.96 6.83 8.39
C HIS A 40 11.17 6.24 7.00
N ALA A 41 12.43 5.98 6.61
CA ALA A 41 12.77 5.40 5.33
C ALA A 41 12.14 4.01 5.11
N ILE A 42 12.05 3.18 6.17
CA ILE A 42 11.36 1.88 6.10
C ILE A 42 9.86 2.06 5.83
N VAL A 43 9.20 3.00 6.53
CA VAL A 43 7.77 3.26 6.33
C VAL A 43 7.53 3.82 4.93
N GLN A 44 8.33 4.79 4.49
CA GLN A 44 8.23 5.36 3.16
C GLN A 44 8.47 4.29 2.09
N GLY A 45 9.49 3.44 2.24
CA GLY A 45 9.78 2.36 1.29
C GLY A 45 8.64 1.36 1.13
N ALA A 46 7.94 1.01 2.23
CA ALA A 46 6.75 0.16 2.15
C ALA A 46 5.58 0.84 1.40
N LEU A 47 5.39 2.15 1.60
CA LEU A 47 4.39 2.92 0.86
C LEU A 47 4.76 3.06 -0.62
N ASP A 48 6.04 3.24 -0.92
CA ASP A 48 6.56 3.31 -2.29
C ASP A 48 6.39 1.97 -3.01
N GLU A 49 6.56 0.83 -2.32
CA GLU A 49 6.24 -0.49 -2.87
C GLU A 49 4.76 -0.62 -3.24
N VAL A 50 3.86 -0.13 -2.39
CA VAL A 50 2.43 -0.09 -2.70
C VAL A 50 2.17 0.76 -3.93
N VAL A 51 2.81 1.92 -4.07
CA VAL A 51 2.68 2.77 -5.28
C VAL A 51 3.18 2.02 -6.52
N ALA A 52 4.35 1.39 -6.44
CA ALA A 52 4.93 0.62 -7.53
C ALA A 52 4.03 -0.53 -7.99
N GLN A 53 3.29 -1.17 -7.07
CA GLN A 53 2.41 -2.27 -7.44
C GLN A 53 1.00 -1.81 -7.84
N MET A 54 0.43 -0.82 -7.14
CA MET A 54 -1.02 -0.55 -7.13
C MET A 54 -1.43 0.79 -7.74
N SER A 55 -0.48 1.67 -8.11
CA SER A 55 -0.85 2.97 -8.68
C SER A 55 -1.45 2.80 -10.08
N THR A 56 -2.70 3.20 -10.26
CA THR A 56 -3.36 3.23 -11.58
C THR A 56 -2.91 4.42 -12.44
N TRP A 57 -2.11 5.33 -11.88
CA TRP A 57 -1.57 6.51 -12.56
C TRP A 57 -0.17 6.26 -13.13
N GLU A 58 0.61 5.40 -12.48
CA GLU A 58 1.94 5.02 -12.94
C GLU A 58 1.84 3.95 -14.03
N ALA A 59 2.32 4.27 -15.24
CA ALA A 59 2.19 3.38 -16.39
C ALA A 59 2.93 2.04 -16.20
N ASP A 60 4.03 2.07 -15.44
CA ASP A 60 4.90 0.93 -15.19
C ASP A 60 4.53 0.14 -13.92
N SER A 61 3.48 0.55 -13.20
CA SER A 61 3.03 -0.21 -12.04
C SER A 61 2.54 -1.60 -12.42
N ASP A 62 2.62 -2.53 -11.48
CA ASP A 62 2.16 -3.90 -11.73
C ASP A 62 0.68 -3.97 -12.09
N ILE A 63 -0.18 -3.13 -11.49
CA ILE A 63 -1.62 -3.12 -11.80
C ILE A 63 -1.89 -2.56 -13.19
N SER A 64 -1.15 -1.54 -13.61
CA SER A 64 -1.23 -0.98 -14.95
C SER A 64 -0.77 -2.00 -15.99
N ARG A 65 0.31 -2.73 -15.72
CA ARG A 65 0.80 -3.82 -16.57
C ARG A 65 -0.19 -4.98 -16.64
N TYR A 66 -0.72 -5.42 -15.51
CA TYR A 66 -1.72 -6.48 -15.43
C TYR A 66 -2.98 -6.14 -16.22
N ARG A 67 -3.49 -4.91 -16.09
CA ARG A 67 -4.66 -4.43 -16.85
C ARG A 67 -4.43 -4.47 -18.36
N ARG A 68 -3.22 -4.17 -18.84
CA ARG A 68 -2.87 -4.18 -20.27
C ARG A 68 -2.59 -5.58 -20.82
N ALA A 69 -2.47 -6.60 -19.97
CA ALA A 69 -2.21 -7.96 -20.41
C ALA A 69 -3.37 -8.50 -21.25
N ALA A 70 -3.05 -9.39 -22.20
CA ALA A 70 -4.08 -10.00 -23.04
C ALA A 70 -5.03 -10.86 -22.20
N ALA A 71 -6.33 -10.78 -22.50
CA ALA A 71 -7.33 -11.61 -21.84
C ALA A 71 -7.01 -13.10 -22.02
N GLY A 72 -7.18 -13.89 -20.96
CA GLY A 72 -6.86 -15.33 -20.95
C GLY A 72 -5.36 -15.66 -20.85
N SER A 73 -4.49 -14.66 -20.70
CA SER A 73 -3.06 -14.88 -20.44
C SER A 73 -2.77 -15.03 -18.95
N TRP A 74 -1.71 -15.79 -18.64
CA TRP A 74 -1.19 -15.91 -17.27
C TRP A 74 -0.16 -14.84 -17.00
N GLN A 75 -0.27 -14.18 -15.85
CA GLN A 75 0.67 -13.15 -15.40
C GLN A 75 1.23 -13.56 -14.04
N ALA A 76 2.56 -13.46 -13.89
CA ALA A 76 3.19 -13.57 -12.59
C ALA A 76 2.97 -12.26 -11.82
N LEU A 77 2.46 -12.36 -10.59
CA LEU A 77 2.17 -11.22 -9.74
C LEU A 77 3.11 -11.21 -8.53
N PRO A 78 3.54 -10.03 -8.05
CA PRO A 78 4.13 -9.91 -6.72
C PRO A 78 3.20 -10.47 -5.65
N GLU A 79 3.76 -11.03 -4.58
CA GLU A 79 2.97 -11.66 -3.53
C GLU A 79 2.02 -10.65 -2.84
N ALA A 80 2.50 -9.43 -2.60
CA ALA A 80 1.68 -8.38 -2.01
C ALA A 80 0.51 -7.95 -2.92
N PHE A 81 0.74 -7.85 -4.23
CA PHE A 81 -0.32 -7.67 -5.22
C PHE A 81 -1.36 -8.78 -5.10
N ALA A 82 -0.93 -10.04 -5.14
CA ALA A 82 -1.84 -11.19 -5.12
C ALA A 82 -2.74 -11.15 -3.87
N ARG A 83 -2.18 -10.82 -2.70
CA ARG A 83 -2.95 -10.65 -1.46
C ARG A 83 -4.00 -9.54 -1.55
N VAL A 84 -3.67 -8.40 -2.17
CA VAL A 84 -4.64 -7.31 -2.38
C VAL A 84 -5.76 -7.75 -3.34
N LEU A 85 -5.41 -8.43 -4.44
CA LEU A 85 -6.38 -8.94 -5.40
C LEU A 85 -7.33 -9.96 -4.76
N GLU A 86 -6.79 -10.92 -3.99
CA GLU A 86 -7.59 -11.90 -3.25
C GLU A 86 -8.56 -11.21 -2.28
N ALA A 87 -8.06 -10.26 -1.47
CA ALA A 87 -8.91 -9.51 -0.55
C ALA A 87 -10.01 -8.72 -1.29
N ALA A 88 -9.69 -8.10 -2.43
CA ALA A 88 -10.67 -7.37 -3.24
C ALA A 88 -11.78 -8.30 -3.77
N LEU A 89 -11.43 -9.49 -4.24
CA LEU A 89 -12.39 -10.51 -4.69
C LEU A 89 -13.24 -11.04 -3.54
N ASP A 90 -12.66 -11.20 -2.34
CA ASP A 90 -13.38 -11.61 -1.14
C ASP A 90 -14.43 -10.58 -0.74
N VAL A 91 -14.07 -9.29 -0.72
CA VAL A 91 -15.00 -8.20 -0.43
C VAL A 91 -16.09 -8.10 -1.49
N ALA A 92 -15.76 -8.30 -2.78
CA ALA A 92 -16.76 -8.33 -3.85
C ALA A 92 -17.81 -9.42 -3.61
N ARG A 93 -17.37 -10.63 -3.23
CA ARG A 93 -18.26 -11.74 -2.89
C ARG A 93 -19.09 -11.45 -1.64
N ALA A 94 -18.45 -10.98 -0.56
CA ALA A 94 -19.11 -10.70 0.71
C ALA A 94 -20.16 -9.58 0.60
N SER A 95 -19.93 -8.62 -0.30
CA SER A 95 -20.83 -7.49 -0.53
C SER A 95 -21.94 -7.75 -1.56
N GLY A 96 -22.01 -8.96 -2.15
CA GLY A 96 -22.98 -9.27 -3.20
C GLY A 96 -22.78 -8.43 -4.47
N GLY A 97 -21.54 -8.01 -4.76
CA GLY A 97 -21.20 -7.19 -5.92
C GLY A 97 -21.34 -5.68 -5.72
N ALA A 98 -21.68 -5.19 -4.50
CA ALA A 98 -21.68 -3.75 -4.23
C ALA A 98 -20.26 -3.15 -4.28
N PHE A 99 -19.24 -3.94 -3.95
CA PHE A 99 -17.85 -3.66 -4.28
C PHE A 99 -17.44 -4.46 -5.52
N ASP A 100 -16.92 -3.78 -6.55
CA ASP A 100 -16.41 -4.41 -7.76
C ASP A 100 -15.03 -3.83 -8.14
N PRO A 101 -13.92 -4.59 -7.97
CA PRO A 101 -12.58 -4.11 -8.30
C PRO A 101 -12.33 -3.99 -9.82
N THR A 102 -13.26 -4.45 -10.66
CA THR A 102 -13.16 -4.44 -12.13
C THR A 102 -13.94 -3.30 -12.79
N VAL A 103 -14.61 -2.45 -12.00
CA VAL A 103 -15.47 -1.36 -12.47
C VAL A 103 -14.75 -0.24 -13.23
N ALA A 104 -13.42 -0.30 -13.34
CA ALA A 104 -12.61 0.77 -13.90
C ALA A 104 -13.01 1.24 -15.32
N PRO A 105 -13.36 0.37 -16.29
CA PRO A 105 -13.82 0.82 -17.61
C PRO A 105 -15.12 1.65 -17.53
N LEU A 106 -16.02 1.34 -16.59
CA LEU A 106 -17.22 2.13 -16.35
C LEU A 106 -16.85 3.49 -15.73
N VAL A 107 -15.96 3.51 -14.74
CA VAL A 107 -15.46 4.75 -14.13
C VAL A 107 -14.81 5.68 -15.17
N GLU A 108 -14.02 5.12 -16.09
CA GLU A 108 -13.41 5.85 -17.20
C GLU A 108 -14.45 6.42 -18.17
N LEU A 109 -15.49 5.65 -18.51
CA LEU A 109 -16.57 6.13 -19.39
C LEU A 109 -17.29 7.37 -18.84
N TRP A 110 -17.36 7.52 -17.52
CA TRP A 110 -17.99 8.65 -16.84
C TRP A 110 -17.02 9.79 -16.49
N GLY A 111 -15.76 9.73 -16.93
CA GLY A 111 -14.77 10.80 -16.74
C GLY A 111 -14.16 10.88 -15.34
N PHE A 112 -14.29 9.82 -14.54
CA PHE A 112 -13.69 9.72 -13.20
C PHE A 112 -12.40 8.90 -13.17
N GLY A 113 -11.92 8.44 -14.33
CA GLY A 113 -10.72 7.60 -14.48
C GLY A 113 -9.42 8.41 -14.49
N ALA A 114 -8.29 7.69 -14.45
CA ALA A 114 -6.95 8.28 -14.44
C ALA A 114 -6.55 8.98 -15.76
N GLY A 115 -7.31 8.76 -16.83
CA GLY A 115 -7.04 9.34 -18.15
C GLY A 115 -7.51 10.79 -18.34
N GLY A 116 -8.48 11.25 -17.55
CA GLY A 116 -9.16 12.54 -17.77
C GLY A 116 -10.06 12.54 -19.00
#